data_AF-A0A2N0UZP1-F1
#
_entry.id   AF-A0A2N0UZP1-F1
#
_cell.length_a   1.000
_cell.length_b   1.000
_cell.length_c   1.000
_cell.angle_alpha   90.00
_cell.angle_beta   90.00
_cell.angle_gamma   90.00
#
_symmetry.space_group_name_H-M   'P 1'
#
loop_
_entity.id
_entity.type
_entity.pdbx_description
1 polymer ?
#
loop_
_entity_poly.entity_id
_entity_poly.type
_entity_poly.pdbx_seq_one_letter_code
_entity_poly.pdbx_strand_id
1 'polypeptide(L)'
;MTNFKELKNKIKHGDFQFVYDELKKSDFEYTLENIEKEFSSVDNRDMFCYLLYVVSNENTPKHTILLCDYLMYSGTFFYNRETVIKYLLDNCLVKSGNDITLIEWILSMYEYNPDSPYNEKEIANFNCIYDSLK
;
A
#
# COMPACT_ATOMS: atom_id res chain seq x y z
N MET A 1 18.56 -18.13 -5.53
CA MET A 1 18.58 -16.66 -5.64
C MET A 1 17.42 -16.26 -6.52
N THR A 2 16.55 -15.35 -6.05
CA THR A 2 15.32 -14.96 -6.76
C THR A 2 15.65 -14.33 -8.11
N ASN A 3 15.01 -14.82 -9.18
CA ASN A 3 15.23 -14.31 -10.53
C ASN A 3 14.31 -13.11 -10.82
N PHE A 4 14.68 -11.93 -10.32
CA PHE A 4 13.86 -10.72 -10.47
C PHE A 4 13.60 -10.33 -11.93
N LYS A 5 14.49 -10.69 -12.87
CA LYS A 5 14.25 -10.43 -14.30
C LYS A 5 13.01 -11.18 -14.81
N GLU A 6 12.85 -12.43 -14.40
CA GLU A 6 11.67 -13.24 -14.73
C GLU A 6 10.44 -12.70 -14.03
N LEU A 7 10.53 -12.38 -12.74
CA LEU A 7 9.40 -11.83 -11.98
C LEU A 7 8.85 -10.54 -12.61
N LYS A 8 9.72 -9.61 -13.01
CA LYS A 8 9.31 -8.39 -13.74
C LYS A 8 8.57 -8.70 -15.04
N ASN A 9 9.04 -9.71 -15.79
CA ASN A 9 8.37 -10.12 -17.02
C ASN A 9 6.99 -10.72 -16.72
N LYS A 10 6.87 -11.49 -15.65
CA LYS A 10 5.59 -12.09 -15.22
C LYS A 10 4.58 -11.03 -14.77
N ILE A 11 5.02 -10.01 -14.02
CA ILE A 11 4.17 -8.84 -13.67
C ILE A 11 3.61 -8.18 -14.94
N LYS A 12 4.46 -7.90 -15.95
CA LYS A 12 4.03 -7.27 -17.21
C LYS A 12 2.99 -8.08 -17.99
N HIS A 13 2.92 -9.40 -17.78
CA HIS A 13 1.96 -10.29 -18.42
C HIS A 13 0.79 -10.66 -17.49
N GLY A 14 0.68 -10.04 -16.31
CA GLY A 14 -0.41 -10.27 -15.35
C GLY A 14 -0.32 -11.58 -14.58
N ASP A 15 0.81 -12.29 -14.61
CA ASP A 15 1.01 -13.56 -13.90
C ASP A 15 1.39 -13.30 -12.44
N PHE A 16 0.48 -12.65 -11.70
CA PHE A 16 0.73 -12.16 -10.34
C PHE A 16 0.81 -13.28 -9.30
N GLN A 17 0.02 -14.36 -9.46
CA GLN A 17 0.07 -15.52 -8.57
C GLN A 17 1.48 -16.13 -8.56
N PHE A 18 2.09 -16.33 -9.73
CA PHE A 18 3.45 -16.86 -9.82
C PHE A 18 4.45 -15.96 -9.09
N VAL A 19 4.36 -14.65 -9.30
CA VAL A 19 5.28 -13.69 -8.67
C VAL A 19 5.11 -13.69 -7.16
N TYR A 20 3.86 -13.69 -6.69
CA TYR A 20 3.52 -13.74 -5.27
C TYR A 20 4.06 -15.01 -4.59
N ASP A 21 3.86 -16.18 -5.21
CA ASP A 21 4.35 -17.45 -4.68
C ASP A 21 5.87 -17.52 -4.63
N GLU A 22 6.56 -17.05 -5.68
CA GLU A 22 8.02 -17.04 -5.72
C GLU A 22 8.62 -16.08 -4.69
N LEU A 23 8.05 -14.88 -4.53
CA LEU A 23 8.51 -13.94 -3.52
C LEU A 23 8.27 -14.46 -2.09
N LYS A 24 7.11 -15.08 -1.84
CA LYS A 24 6.79 -15.71 -0.55
C LYS A 24 7.75 -16.86 -0.22
N LYS A 25 8.12 -17.71 -1.20
CA LYS A 25 9.13 -18.77 -1.00
C LYS A 25 10.52 -18.21 -0.68
N SER A 26 10.86 -17.05 -1.22
CA SER A 26 12.15 -16.40 -1.00
C SER A 26 12.21 -15.53 0.26
N ASP A 27 11.15 -15.49 1.06
CA ASP A 27 11.00 -14.62 2.23
C ASP A 27 11.27 -13.14 1.89
N PHE A 28 10.75 -12.70 0.73
CA PHE A 28 10.91 -11.33 0.27
C PHE A 28 10.16 -10.36 1.19
N GLU A 29 10.88 -9.37 1.72
CA GLU A 29 10.29 -8.34 2.56
C GLU A 29 9.64 -7.24 1.71
N TYR A 30 8.33 -7.10 1.84
CA TYR A 30 7.52 -6.09 1.17
C TYR A 30 7.71 -4.70 1.80
N THR A 31 8.77 -4.00 1.40
CA THR A 31 9.03 -2.59 1.74
C THR A 31 9.10 -1.74 0.47
N LEU A 32 8.84 -0.43 0.60
CA LEU A 32 8.94 0.48 -0.55
C LEU A 32 10.36 0.44 -1.14
N GLU A 33 11.39 0.44 -0.29
CA GLU A 33 12.80 0.36 -0.70
C GLU A 33 13.08 -0.91 -1.53
N ASN A 34 12.63 -2.08 -1.08
CA ASN A 34 12.84 -3.33 -1.81
C ASN A 34 12.05 -3.35 -3.12
N ILE A 35 10.84 -2.80 -3.14
CA ILE A 35 10.03 -2.68 -4.36
C ILE A 35 10.73 -1.76 -5.37
N GLU A 36 11.18 -0.57 -4.96
CA GLU A 36 11.86 0.36 -5.85
C GLU A 36 13.19 -0.20 -6.34
N LYS A 37 13.99 -0.80 -5.45
CA LYS A 37 15.26 -1.42 -5.81
C LYS A 37 15.08 -2.56 -6.80
N GLU A 38 14.25 -3.53 -6.45
CA GLU A 38 14.15 -4.76 -7.23
C GLU A 38 13.22 -4.61 -8.44
N PHE A 39 12.22 -3.72 -8.42
CA PHE A 39 11.20 -3.57 -9.46
C PHE A 39 11.14 -2.20 -10.14
N SER A 40 12.13 -1.32 -9.97
CA SER A 40 12.24 0.02 -10.62
C SER A 40 11.96 0.08 -12.13
N SER A 41 12.14 -1.03 -12.86
CA SER A 41 11.91 -1.09 -14.32
C SER A 41 10.55 -1.67 -14.74
N VAL A 42 9.68 -1.94 -13.77
CA VAL A 42 8.27 -2.29 -14.00
C VAL A 42 7.47 -1.01 -14.15
N ASP A 43 6.50 -1.01 -15.07
CA ASP A 43 5.59 0.12 -15.24
C ASP A 43 4.78 0.36 -13.96
N ASN A 44 4.54 1.63 -13.62
CA ASN A 44 3.90 1.97 -12.35
C ASN A 44 2.49 1.37 -12.21
N ARG A 45 1.74 1.26 -13.31
CA ARG A 45 0.40 0.67 -13.30
C ARG A 45 0.49 -0.84 -13.06
N ASP A 46 1.42 -1.52 -13.72
CA ASP A 46 1.59 -2.97 -13.56
C ASP A 46 2.05 -3.31 -12.14
N MET A 47 2.96 -2.51 -11.58
CA MET A 47 3.43 -2.65 -10.20
C MET A 47 2.32 -2.37 -9.19
N PHE A 48 1.50 -1.32 -9.41
CA PHE A 48 0.30 -1.08 -8.61
C PHE A 48 -0.67 -2.27 -8.64
N CYS A 49 -0.97 -2.81 -9.82
CA CYS A 49 -1.83 -3.99 -9.96
C CYS A 49 -1.27 -5.19 -9.20
N TYR A 50 0.05 -5.37 -9.21
CA TYR A 50 0.69 -6.42 -8.43
C TYR A 50 0.60 -6.18 -6.91
N LEU A 51 0.88 -4.97 -6.42
CA LEU A 51 0.73 -4.66 -4.99
C LEU A 51 -0.74 -4.77 -4.52
N LEU A 52 -1.69 -4.38 -5.37
CA LEU A 52 -3.11 -4.61 -5.12
C LEU A 52 -3.43 -6.11 -5.03
N TYR A 53 -2.79 -6.94 -5.87
CA TYR A 53 -2.89 -8.40 -5.77
C TYR A 53 -2.37 -8.93 -4.44
N VAL A 54 -1.22 -8.43 -3.95
CA VAL A 54 -0.66 -8.77 -2.64
C VAL A 54 -1.67 -8.46 -1.52
N VAL A 55 -2.22 -7.24 -1.50
CA VAL A 55 -3.26 -6.84 -0.53
C VAL A 55 -4.51 -7.69 -0.63
N SER A 56 -4.90 -8.12 -1.82
CA SER A 56 -6.09 -8.97 -2.01
C SER A 56 -5.93 -10.38 -1.43
N ASN A 57 -4.71 -10.93 -1.43
CA ASN A 57 -4.41 -12.24 -0.86
C ASN A 57 -4.15 -12.17 0.64
N GLU A 58 -3.44 -11.12 1.09
CA GLU A 58 -3.09 -10.91 2.50
C GLU A 58 -3.30 -9.43 2.85
N ASN A 59 -4.54 -9.09 3.20
CA ASN A 59 -4.93 -7.73 3.57
C ASN A 59 -4.48 -7.38 4.99
N THR A 60 -3.18 -7.12 5.12
CA THR A 60 -2.57 -6.65 6.38
C THR A 60 -2.43 -5.14 6.35
N PRO A 61 -2.39 -4.48 7.54
CA PRO A 61 -2.01 -3.08 7.67
C PRO A 61 -0.72 -2.74 6.91
N LYS A 62 0.32 -3.57 7.06
CA LYS A 62 1.63 -3.37 6.41
C LYS A 62 1.55 -3.37 4.88
N HIS A 63 0.86 -4.35 4.28
CA HIS A 63 0.72 -4.40 2.81
C HIS A 63 -0.13 -3.24 2.28
N THR A 64 -1.17 -2.84 3.02
CA THR A 64 -2.02 -1.70 2.64
C THR A 64 -1.23 -0.40 2.70
N ILE A 65 -0.44 -0.20 3.77
CA ILE A 65 0.45 0.96 3.91
C ILE A 65 1.47 0.98 2.77
N LEU A 66 2.13 -0.14 2.46
CA LEU A 66 3.05 -0.23 1.32
C LEU A 66 2.39 0.21 0.00
N LEU A 67 1.16 -0.25 -0.28
CA LEU A 67 0.44 0.14 -1.48
C LEU A 67 0.13 1.65 -1.48
N CYS A 68 -0.22 2.23 -0.33
CA CYS A 68 -0.47 3.66 -0.18
C CYS A 68 0.82 4.48 -0.33
N ASP A 69 1.91 4.06 0.29
CA ASP A 69 3.25 4.67 0.14
C ASP A 69 3.68 4.62 -1.33
N TYR A 70 3.49 3.48 -2.00
CA TYR A 70 3.78 3.35 -3.42
C TYR A 70 2.98 4.36 -4.26
N LEU A 71 1.68 4.53 -3.99
CA LEU A 71 0.85 5.54 -4.66
C LEU A 71 1.29 6.98 -4.36
N MET A 72 1.74 7.26 -3.13
CA MET A 72 2.17 8.59 -2.72
C MET A 72 3.51 8.99 -3.33
N TYR A 73 4.47 8.06 -3.41
CA TYR A 73 5.86 8.39 -3.73
C TYR A 73 6.34 7.94 -5.11
N SER A 74 5.79 6.85 -5.67
CA SER A 74 6.31 6.25 -6.90
C SER A 74 5.26 6.18 -8.03
N GLY A 75 4.00 5.86 -7.69
CA GLY A 75 2.89 5.54 -8.58
C GLY A 75 2.19 6.76 -9.19
N THR A 76 2.85 7.48 -10.09
CA THR A 76 2.34 8.72 -10.70
C THR A 76 1.41 8.51 -11.90
N PHE A 77 0.35 7.69 -11.76
CA PHE A 77 -0.59 7.41 -12.86
C PHE A 77 -2.07 7.68 -12.54
N PHE A 78 -2.41 7.99 -11.28
CA PHE A 78 -3.74 8.47 -10.92
C PHE A 78 -3.79 10.01 -10.86
N TYR A 79 -4.86 10.61 -11.41
CA TYR A 79 -5.11 12.05 -11.30
C TYR A 79 -5.55 12.47 -9.89
N ASN A 80 -6.27 11.62 -9.18
CA ASN A 80 -6.72 11.84 -7.80
C ASN A 80 -6.39 10.58 -6.98
N ARG A 81 -5.12 10.47 -6.58
CA ARG A 81 -4.59 9.29 -5.86
C ARG A 81 -5.12 9.22 -4.43
N GLU A 82 -5.41 10.37 -3.85
CA GLU A 82 -5.89 10.55 -2.48
C GLU A 82 -7.23 9.83 -2.26
N THR A 83 -8.13 9.87 -3.25
CA THR A 83 -9.39 9.11 -3.20
C THR A 83 -9.16 7.60 -3.20
N VAL A 84 -8.19 7.12 -3.99
CA VAL A 84 -7.82 5.70 -4.04
C VAL A 84 -7.19 5.27 -2.72
N ILE A 85 -6.30 6.08 -2.17
CA ILE A 85 -5.65 5.84 -0.88
C ILE A 85 -6.69 5.78 0.24
N LYS A 86 -7.63 6.73 0.32
CA LYS A 86 -8.74 6.68 1.28
C LYS A 86 -9.52 5.37 1.18
N TYR A 87 -9.91 4.97 -0.04
CA TYR A 87 -10.63 3.72 -0.23
C TYR A 87 -9.85 2.51 0.30
N LEU A 88 -8.55 2.42 0.02
CA LEU A 88 -7.71 1.31 0.50
C LEU A 88 -7.61 1.28 2.03
N LEU A 89 -7.38 2.45 2.64
CA LEU A 89 -7.23 2.60 4.09
C LEU A 89 -8.54 2.30 4.83
N ASP A 90 -9.67 2.89 4.41
CA ASP A 90 -10.98 2.68 5.03
C ASP A 90 -11.37 1.19 5.01
N ASN A 91 -11.13 0.51 3.88
CA ASN A 91 -11.39 -0.93 3.77
C ASN A 91 -10.49 -1.77 4.68
N CYS A 92 -9.23 -1.38 4.87
CA CYS A 92 -8.32 -2.10 5.75
C CYS A 92 -8.67 -1.86 7.22
N LEU A 93 -8.96 -0.61 7.62
CA LEU A 93 -9.37 -0.24 8.98
C LEU A 93 -10.59 -1.03 9.47
N VAL A 94 -11.61 -1.17 8.63
CA VAL A 94 -12.81 -1.96 8.94
C VAL A 94 -12.47 -3.43 9.22
N LYS A 95 -11.51 -4.00 8.50
CA LYS A 95 -11.10 -5.41 8.65
C LYS A 95 -10.13 -5.62 9.80
N SER A 96 -9.25 -4.66 10.05
CA SER A 96 -8.21 -4.76 11.07
C SER A 96 -8.68 -4.32 12.46
N GLY A 97 -9.87 -3.72 12.56
CA GLY A 97 -10.44 -3.28 13.83
C GLY A 97 -9.74 -2.01 14.36
N ASN A 98 -9.54 -1.02 13.48
CA ASN A 98 -8.85 0.23 13.79
C ASN A 98 -7.40 0.03 14.23
N ASP A 99 -6.62 -0.72 13.44
CA ASP A 99 -5.19 -0.92 13.68
C ASP A 99 -4.44 0.42 13.87
N ILE A 100 -3.67 0.50 14.96
CA ILE A 100 -2.99 1.73 15.37
C ILE A 100 -1.99 2.22 14.32
N THR A 101 -1.32 1.32 13.60
CA THR A 101 -0.31 1.68 12.60
C THR A 101 -0.96 2.31 11.36
N LEU A 102 -2.16 1.86 10.96
CA LEU A 102 -2.92 2.53 9.90
C LEU A 102 -3.36 3.94 10.30
N ILE A 103 -3.84 4.09 11.53
CA ILE A 103 -4.30 5.38 12.05
C ILE A 103 -3.13 6.36 12.17
N GLU A 104 -1.99 5.89 12.70
CA GLU A 104 -0.76 6.68 12.78
C GLU A 104 -0.31 7.14 11.37
N TRP A 105 -0.35 6.23 10.38
CA TRP A 105 -0.03 6.58 9.00
C TRP A 105 -0.99 7.65 8.46
N ILE A 106 -2.31 7.47 8.63
CA ILE A 106 -3.32 8.46 8.20
C ILE A 106 -3.03 9.84 8.80
N LEU A 107 -2.82 9.91 10.11
CA LEU A 107 -2.57 11.17 10.80
C LEU A 107 -1.26 11.80 10.31
N SER A 108 -0.18 11.02 10.18
CA SER A 108 1.12 11.52 9.70
C SER A 108 1.05 12.11 8.29
N MET A 109 0.16 11.59 7.43
CA MET A 109 0.05 11.98 6.03
C MET A 109 -0.99 13.08 5.79
N TYR A 110 -2.05 13.11 6.59
CA TYR A 110 -3.26 13.87 6.26
C TYR A 110 -3.76 14.84 7.33
N GLU A 111 -3.28 14.79 8.58
CA GLU A 111 -3.83 15.64 9.65
C GLU A 111 -3.78 17.14 9.33
N TYR A 112 -2.69 17.59 8.70
CA TYR A 112 -2.48 18.99 8.30
C TYR A 112 -2.33 19.18 6.80
N ASN A 113 -2.76 18.18 6.01
CA ASN A 113 -2.59 18.20 4.57
C ASN A 113 -3.86 18.76 3.89
N PRO A 114 -3.79 19.85 3.11
CA PRO A 114 -4.96 20.39 2.41
C PRO A 114 -5.52 19.43 1.35
N ASP A 115 -4.71 18.50 0.85
CA ASP A 115 -5.14 17.45 -0.09
C ASP A 115 -5.71 16.22 0.62
N SER A 116 -5.90 16.30 1.94
CA SER A 116 -6.49 15.21 2.72
C SER A 116 -7.82 14.76 2.10
N PRO A 117 -7.98 13.45 1.81
CA PRO A 117 -9.27 12.91 1.40
C PRO A 117 -10.24 12.75 2.59
N TYR A 118 -9.78 13.03 3.82
CA TYR A 118 -10.57 13.02 5.05
C TYR A 118 -10.93 14.43 5.47
N ASN A 119 -12.17 14.61 5.93
CA ASN A 119 -12.61 15.87 6.52
C ASN A 119 -12.14 16.03 7.98
N GLU A 120 -12.25 17.25 8.52
CA GLU A 120 -11.81 17.58 9.88
C GLU A 120 -12.40 16.68 10.96
N LYS A 121 -13.67 16.23 10.81
CA LYS A 121 -14.31 15.35 11.78
C LYS A 121 -13.75 13.93 11.73
N GLU A 122 -13.44 13.44 10.53
CA GLU A 122 -12.79 12.14 10.36
C GLU A 122 -11.39 12.15 10.97
N ILE A 123 -10.59 13.19 10.70
CA ILE A 123 -9.27 13.38 11.32
C ILE A 123 -9.36 13.47 12.84
N ALA A 124 -10.29 14.27 13.38
CA ALA A 124 -10.50 14.36 14.82
C ALA A 124 -10.87 13.01 15.45
N ASN A 125 -11.71 12.21 14.77
CA ASN A 125 -12.05 10.86 15.21
C ASN A 125 -10.83 9.93 15.21
N PHE A 126 -9.98 9.98 14.19
CA PHE A 126 -8.73 9.21 14.16
C PHE A 126 -7.79 9.58 15.31
N ASN A 127 -7.65 10.88 15.62
CA ASN A 127 -6.88 11.34 16.79
C ASN A 127 -7.43 10.76 18.11
N CYS A 128 -8.75 10.80 18.32
CA CYS A 128 -9.36 10.20 19.52
C CYS A 128 -9.10 8.68 19.62
N ILE A 129 -9.18 7.96 18.50
CA ILE A 129 -8.89 6.52 18.50
C ILE A 129 -7.41 6.28 18.79
N TYR A 130 -6.51 7.02 18.14
CA TYR A 130 -5.06 6.91 18.34
C TYR A 130 -4.67 7.12 19.81
N ASP A 131 -5.17 8.18 20.44
CA ASP A 131 -4.95 8.46 21.86
C ASP A 131 -5.48 7.37 22.80
N SER A 132 -6.53 6.64 22.39
CA SER A 132 -7.11 5.55 23.18
C SER A 132 -6.34 4.22 23.07
N LEU A 133 -5.55 4.04 22.01
CA LEU A 133 -4.79 2.83 21.72
C LEU A 133 -3.32 2.91 22.17
N LYS A 134 -2.84 4.11 22.51
CA LYS A 134 -1.49 4.39 22.98
C LYS A 134 -1.30 4.04 24.47
#